data_AF-A0A7S1S7V3-F1
#
_entry.id   AF-A0A7S1S7V3-F1
#
_cell.length_a   1.000
_cell.length_b   1.000
_cell.length_c   1.000
_cell.angle_alpha   90.00
_cell.angle_beta   90.00
_cell.angle_gamma   90.00
#
_symmetry.space_group_name_H-M   'P 1'
#
loop_
_entity.id
_entity.type
_entity.pdbx_description
1 polymer ?
#
loop_
_entity_poly.entity_id
_entity_poly.type
_entity_poly.pdbx_seq_one_letter_code
_entity_poly.pdbx_strand_id
1 'polypeptide(L)'
;SLPVWLGASAWAVRKVRAARQAAGGASQSEAIKETVPMYAEYYSVHLLALYVVADAIRGIDGCFDSTSGSGYAVWGVVPLGVRCAAWAVRDIALLGSIGLYLDFILGWTHAAMGWAQPRGALALLRWTLTLVMSGIAGCFWATCATNRCSWQVAAVLFVVLLNVVWARTNLRLLRLVLPEVEARFSSAAEGGLGARSGL
;
A
#
# COMPACT_ATOMS: atom_id res chain seq x y z
N SER A 1 -9.22 -9.54 -25.76
CA SER A 1 -7.96 -9.89 -25.06
C SER A 1 -8.22 -9.76 -23.56
N LEU A 2 -8.03 -10.83 -22.79
CA LEU A 2 -8.10 -10.74 -21.33
C LEU A 2 -6.96 -9.84 -20.82
N PRO A 3 -7.20 -8.86 -19.94
CA PRO A 3 -6.16 -7.97 -19.44
C PRO A 3 -5.03 -8.77 -18.78
N VAL A 4 -3.78 -8.38 -19.07
CA VAL A 4 -2.52 -9.02 -18.63
C VAL A 4 -2.50 -9.32 -17.12
N TRP A 5 -3.17 -8.49 -16.32
CA TRP A 5 -3.33 -8.66 -14.88
C TRP A 5 -4.13 -9.90 -14.48
N LEU A 6 -5.20 -10.26 -15.22
CA LEU A 6 -5.93 -11.52 -15.00
C LEU A 6 -5.07 -12.74 -15.33
N GLY A 7 -4.15 -12.60 -16.29
CA GLY A 7 -3.17 -13.63 -16.64
C GLY A 7 -2.15 -13.87 -15.51
N ALA A 8 -1.65 -12.80 -14.90
CA ALA A 8 -0.72 -12.88 -13.76
C ALA A 8 -1.38 -13.51 -12.52
N SER A 9 -2.63 -13.13 -12.22
CA SER A 9 -3.42 -13.72 -11.12
C SER A 9 -3.70 -15.20 -11.36
N ALA A 10 -4.09 -15.58 -12.58
CA ALA A 10 -4.33 -16.97 -12.94
C ALA A 10 -3.06 -17.82 -12.97
N TRP A 11 -1.90 -17.23 -13.26
CA TRP A 11 -0.60 -17.90 -13.19
C TRP A 11 -0.15 -18.11 -11.74
N ALA A 12 -0.29 -17.08 -10.89
CA ALA A 12 0.01 -17.18 -9.46
C ALA A 12 -0.88 -18.23 -8.77
N VAL A 13 -2.19 -18.23 -9.04
CA VAL A 13 -3.14 -19.24 -8.52
C VAL A 13 -2.78 -20.65 -8.99
N ARG A 14 -2.32 -20.81 -10.23
CA ARG A 14 -1.87 -22.11 -10.77
C ARG A 14 -0.58 -22.58 -10.12
N LYS A 15 0.40 -21.69 -9.90
CA LYS A 15 1.65 -21.99 -9.16
C LYS A 15 1.37 -22.41 -7.72
N VAL A 16 0.45 -21.73 -7.03
CA VAL A 16 0.03 -22.09 -5.67
C VAL A 16 -0.70 -23.44 -5.64
N ARG A 17 -1.57 -23.73 -6.61
CA ARG A 17 -2.20 -25.05 -6.74
C ARG A 17 -1.19 -26.16 -7.02
N ALA A 18 -0.22 -25.92 -7.89
CA ALA A 18 0.84 -26.88 -8.20
C ALA A 18 1.73 -27.14 -6.99
N ALA A 19 2.07 -26.10 -6.20
CA ALA A 19 2.79 -26.24 -4.94
C ALA A 19 1.99 -27.05 -3.90
N ARG A 20 0.68 -26.81 -3.79
CA ARG A 20 -0.23 -27.58 -2.91
C ARG A 20 -0.34 -29.06 -3.29
N GLN A 21 -0.31 -29.37 -4.58
CA GLN A 21 -0.35 -30.76 -5.06
C GLN A 21 1.00 -31.46 -4.90
N ALA A 22 2.11 -30.73 -5.08
CA ALA A 22 3.46 -31.23 -4.85
C ALA A 22 3.76 -31.48 -3.35
N ALA A 23 3.11 -30.75 -2.44
CA ALA A 23 3.23 -30.90 -0.99
C ALA A 23 2.43 -32.08 -0.40
N GLY A 24 1.98 -33.03 -1.22
CA GLY A 24 1.16 -34.18 -0.84
C GLY A 24 1.83 -35.15 0.15
N GLY A 25 1.92 -34.76 1.42
CA GLY A 25 2.38 -35.63 2.51
C GLY A 25 3.04 -34.90 3.69
N ALA A 26 3.45 -33.63 3.55
CA ALA A 26 4.01 -32.87 4.65
C ALA A 26 2.87 -32.17 5.42
N SER A 27 2.55 -32.70 6.61
CA SER A 27 1.89 -32.00 7.73
C SER A 27 1.03 -30.80 7.34
N GLN A 28 -0.29 -30.99 7.26
CA GLN A 28 -1.28 -29.92 6.99
C GLN A 28 -1.08 -28.67 7.87
N SER A 29 -0.37 -28.75 9.00
CA SER A 29 -0.03 -27.62 9.86
C SER A 29 1.03 -26.66 9.28
N GLU A 30 1.89 -27.08 8.35
CA GLU A 30 2.91 -26.22 7.75
C GLU A 30 2.46 -25.60 6.42
N ALA A 31 1.67 -26.32 5.62
CA ALA A 31 1.08 -25.77 4.39
C ALA A 31 0.02 -24.68 4.66
N ILE A 32 -0.60 -24.66 5.86
CA ILE A 32 -1.52 -23.60 6.31
C ILE A 32 -0.76 -22.30 6.67
N LYS A 33 0.57 -22.34 6.85
CA LYS A 33 1.36 -21.11 7.02
C LYS A 33 1.64 -20.37 5.69
N GLU A 34 1.29 -20.94 4.54
CA GLU A 34 1.43 -20.29 3.22
C GLU A 34 0.20 -19.46 2.79
N THR A 35 -0.82 -19.28 3.65
CA THR A 35 -2.00 -18.43 3.38
C THR A 35 -1.82 -16.96 3.77
N VAL A 36 -0.58 -16.48 3.82
CA VAL A 36 -0.24 -15.07 4.15
C VAL A 36 -0.77 -14.02 3.14
N PRO A 37 -1.15 -14.32 1.87
CA PRO A 37 -1.79 -13.31 1.01
C PRO A 37 -3.18 -12.86 1.48
N MET A 38 -3.94 -13.70 2.20
CA MET A 38 -5.35 -13.38 2.52
C MET A 38 -5.51 -12.23 3.51
N TYR A 39 -4.58 -12.04 4.45
CA TYR A 39 -4.75 -11.01 5.48
C TYR A 39 -4.56 -9.59 4.94
N ALA A 40 -3.52 -9.35 4.14
CA ALA A 40 -3.26 -8.04 3.57
C ALA A 40 -4.38 -7.63 2.60
N GLU A 41 -4.82 -8.57 1.75
CA GLU A 41 -5.96 -8.35 0.83
C GLU A 41 -7.24 -8.07 1.61
N TYR A 42 -7.58 -8.91 2.60
CA TYR A 42 -8.77 -8.74 3.43
C TYR A 42 -8.79 -7.36 4.12
N TYR A 43 -7.73 -6.98 4.83
CA TYR A 43 -7.69 -5.70 5.53
C TYR A 43 -7.65 -4.49 4.58
N SER A 44 -6.98 -4.60 3.43
CA SER A 44 -6.94 -3.51 2.44
C SER A 44 -8.33 -3.23 1.87
N VAL A 45 -9.15 -4.26 1.62
CA VAL A 45 -10.53 -4.11 1.15
C VAL A 45 -11.41 -3.39 2.19
N HIS A 46 -11.24 -3.71 3.47
CA HIS A 46 -11.99 -3.05 4.55
C HIS A 46 -11.59 -1.59 4.71
N LEU A 47 -10.29 -1.29 4.61
CA LEU A 47 -9.79 0.09 4.64
C LEU A 47 -10.28 0.88 3.42
N LEU A 48 -10.34 0.27 2.24
CA LEU A 48 -10.93 0.90 1.06
C LEU A 48 -12.43 1.19 1.25
N ALA A 49 -13.20 0.25 1.80
CA ALA A 49 -14.61 0.46 2.09
C ALA A 49 -14.80 1.62 3.09
N LEU A 50 -13.98 1.65 4.15
CA LEU A 50 -13.97 2.74 5.13
C LEU A 50 -13.61 4.09 4.50
N TYR A 51 -12.62 4.11 3.61
CA TYR A 51 -12.24 5.29 2.82
C TYR A 51 -13.42 5.80 1.99
N VAL A 52 -14.11 4.91 1.26
CA VAL A 52 -15.25 5.30 0.41
C VAL A 52 -16.38 5.91 1.23
N VAL A 53 -16.71 5.32 2.38
CA VAL A 53 -17.74 5.86 3.27
C VAL A 53 -17.33 7.23 3.82
N ALA A 54 -16.08 7.36 4.27
CA ALA A 54 -15.57 8.62 4.81
C ALA A 54 -15.50 9.73 3.74
N ASP A 55 -15.13 9.38 2.50
CA ASP A 55 -15.10 10.33 1.38
C ASP A 55 -16.51 10.74 0.93
N ALA A 56 -17.49 9.84 1.01
CA ALA A 56 -18.90 10.16 0.77
C ALA A 56 -19.42 11.17 1.81
N ILE A 57 -19.15 10.94 3.11
CA ILE A 57 -19.52 11.88 4.18
C ILE A 57 -18.89 13.25 3.95
N ARG A 58 -17.61 13.28 3.54
CA ARG A 58 -16.95 14.53 3.14
C ARG A 58 -17.64 15.19 1.95
N GLY A 59 -17.99 14.43 0.92
CA GLY A 59 -18.61 14.93 -0.30
C GLY A 59 -19.95 15.61 -0.06
N ILE A 60 -20.69 15.18 0.95
CA ILE A 60 -21.98 15.76 1.35
C ILE A 60 -21.82 17.20 1.87
N ASP A 61 -20.74 17.51 2.59
CA ASP A 61 -20.50 18.85 3.15
C ASP A 61 -19.01 19.19 3.13
N GLY A 62 -18.52 19.50 1.94
CA GLY A 62 -17.13 19.89 1.72
C GLY A 62 -16.75 21.15 2.51
N CYS A 63 -15.44 21.37 2.67
CA CYS A 63 -14.93 22.65 3.17
C CYS A 63 -14.18 23.41 2.08
N PHE A 64 -14.29 24.72 2.13
CA PHE A 64 -13.42 25.63 1.37
C PHE A 64 -12.71 26.58 2.31
N ASP A 65 -11.51 27.00 1.90
CA ASP A 65 -10.71 27.97 2.62
C ASP A 65 -11.16 29.38 2.29
N SER A 66 -11.41 30.17 3.34
CA SER A 66 -11.57 31.61 3.19
C SER A 66 -10.21 32.31 3.10
N THR A 67 -10.22 33.54 2.60
CA THR A 67 -9.07 34.46 2.63
C THR A 67 -8.55 34.74 4.05
N SER A 68 -9.39 34.52 5.07
CA SER A 68 -9.00 34.63 6.50
C SER A 68 -8.25 33.40 7.04
N GLY A 69 -8.11 32.34 6.23
CA GLY A 69 -7.54 31.06 6.66
C GLY A 69 -8.45 30.24 7.57
N SER A 70 -9.73 30.60 7.66
CA SER A 70 -10.76 29.84 8.38
C SER A 70 -11.49 28.90 7.42
N GLY A 71 -11.83 27.71 7.89
CA GLY A 71 -12.59 26.72 7.13
C GLY A 71 -14.09 26.97 7.20
N TYR A 72 -14.76 26.95 6.05
CA TYR A 72 -16.22 27.07 5.95
C TYR A 72 -16.81 25.85 5.27
N ALA A 73 -18.01 25.47 5.71
CA ALA A 73 -18.79 24.43 5.07
C ALA A 73 -19.42 24.97 3.77
N VAL A 74 -19.53 24.14 2.73
CA VAL A 74 -20.27 24.51 1.52
C VAL A 74 -21.77 24.60 1.82
N TRP A 75 -22.32 23.60 2.53
CA TRP A 75 -23.75 23.51 2.81
C TRP A 75 -24.07 23.74 4.29
N GLY A 76 -23.11 23.51 5.19
CA GLY A 76 -23.28 23.76 6.62
C GLY A 76 -24.17 22.74 7.33
N VAL A 77 -24.41 21.59 6.70
CA VAL A 77 -25.29 20.53 7.21
C VAL A 77 -24.56 19.64 8.23
N VAL A 78 -23.24 19.53 8.14
CA VAL A 78 -22.42 18.63 8.97
C VAL A 78 -21.58 19.45 9.97
N PRO A 79 -21.66 19.16 11.28
CA PRO A 79 -20.83 19.83 12.29
C PRO A 79 -19.33 19.68 11.98
N LEU A 80 -18.53 20.71 12.32
CA LEU A 80 -17.08 20.75 12.02
C LEU A 80 -16.35 19.50 12.54
N GLY A 81 -16.63 19.08 13.77
CA GLY A 81 -16.00 17.90 14.36
C GLY A 81 -16.27 16.61 13.58
N VAL A 82 -17.48 16.44 13.05
CA VAL A 82 -17.83 15.28 12.21
C VAL A 82 -17.10 15.33 10.87
N ARG A 83 -16.99 16.50 10.25
CA ARG A 83 -16.21 16.69 9.01
C ARG A 83 -14.73 16.38 9.21
N CYS A 84 -14.12 16.91 10.26
CA CYS A 84 -12.72 16.65 10.57
C CYS A 84 -12.47 15.18 10.92
N ALA A 85 -13.40 14.53 11.63
CA ALA A 85 -13.32 13.09 11.90
C ALA A 85 -13.42 12.27 10.59
N ALA A 86 -14.36 12.60 9.70
CA ALA A 86 -14.47 11.95 8.39
C ALA A 86 -13.20 12.11 7.54
N TRP A 87 -12.61 13.31 7.52
CA TRP A 87 -11.33 13.53 6.85
C TRP A 87 -10.18 12.72 7.45
N ALA A 88 -10.05 12.72 8.78
CA ALA A 88 -9.02 11.95 9.46
C ALA A 88 -9.16 10.45 9.17
N VAL A 89 -10.39 9.91 9.26
CA VAL A 89 -10.68 8.50 8.96
C VAL A 89 -10.37 8.17 7.51
N ARG A 90 -10.76 9.02 6.55
CA ARG A 90 -10.45 8.84 5.13
C ARG A 90 -8.94 8.74 4.91
N ASP A 91 -8.18 9.69 5.45
CA ASP A 91 -6.73 9.76 5.21
C ASP A 91 -5.99 8.62 5.90
N ILE A 92 -6.38 8.26 7.12
CA ILE A 92 -5.82 7.11 7.84
C ILE A 92 -6.16 5.81 7.11
N ALA A 93 -7.39 5.66 6.61
CA ALA A 93 -7.80 4.46 5.89
C ALA A 93 -7.04 4.31 4.56
N LEU A 94 -6.92 5.39 3.80
CA LEU A 94 -6.17 5.42 2.54
C LEU A 94 -4.69 5.11 2.77
N LEU A 95 -4.04 5.83 3.70
CA LEU A 95 -2.63 5.64 4.01
C LEU A 95 -2.35 4.26 4.60
N GLY A 96 -3.22 3.77 5.48
CA GLY A 96 -3.15 2.42 6.02
C GLY A 96 -3.24 1.36 4.93
N SER A 97 -4.17 1.51 3.98
CA SER A 97 -4.32 0.59 2.85
C SER A 97 -3.08 0.61 1.95
N ILE A 98 -2.51 1.79 1.66
CA ILE A 98 -1.28 1.90 0.89
C ILE A 98 -0.13 1.23 1.64
N GLY A 99 -0.03 1.43 2.96
CA GLY A 99 0.97 0.79 3.80
C GLY A 99 0.93 -0.74 3.75
N LEU A 100 -0.25 -1.33 3.93
CA LEU A 100 -0.45 -2.78 3.83
C LEU A 100 -0.10 -3.31 2.45
N TYR A 101 -0.48 -2.59 1.40
CA TYR A 101 -0.16 -2.95 0.03
C TYR A 101 1.35 -2.91 -0.24
N LEU A 102 2.05 -1.87 0.22
CA LEU A 102 3.51 -1.76 0.06
C LEU A 102 4.25 -2.86 0.82
N ASP A 103 3.85 -3.16 2.06
CA ASP A 103 4.39 -4.27 2.84
C ASP A 103 4.21 -5.60 2.10
N PHE A 104 3.03 -5.83 1.52
CA PHE A 104 2.73 -7.01 0.72
C PHE A 104 3.62 -7.10 -0.53
N ILE A 105 3.71 -6.03 -1.33
CA ILE A 105 4.52 -6.01 -2.56
C ILE A 105 6.00 -6.21 -2.24
N LEU A 106 6.51 -5.60 -1.18
CA LEU A 106 7.90 -5.76 -0.76
C LEU A 106 8.19 -7.20 -0.32
N GLY A 107 7.30 -7.78 0.48
CA GLY A 107 7.38 -9.18 0.90
C GLY A 107 7.33 -10.14 -0.29
N TRP A 108 6.42 -9.90 -1.22
CA TRP A 108 6.26 -10.69 -2.45
C TRP A 108 7.50 -10.61 -3.34
N THR A 109 8.06 -9.40 -3.52
CA THR A 109 9.25 -9.17 -4.36
C THR A 109 10.46 -9.94 -3.82
N HIS A 110 10.71 -9.86 -2.51
CA HIS A 110 11.80 -10.60 -1.88
C HIS A 110 11.59 -12.12 -1.96
N ALA A 111 10.35 -12.60 -1.75
CA ALA A 111 10.03 -14.01 -1.90
C ALA A 111 10.24 -14.51 -3.33
N ALA A 112 9.79 -13.74 -4.35
CA ALA A 112 9.96 -14.08 -5.76
C ALA A 112 11.43 -14.12 -6.20
N MET A 113 12.27 -13.26 -5.63
CA MET A 113 13.70 -13.25 -5.90
C MET A 113 14.49 -14.28 -5.08
N GLY A 114 13.87 -14.90 -4.06
CA GLY A 114 14.55 -15.80 -3.12
C GLY A 114 15.43 -15.06 -2.10
N TRP A 115 15.18 -13.78 -1.87
CA TRP A 115 15.92 -12.95 -0.94
C TRP A 115 15.32 -12.98 0.47
N ALA A 116 16.16 -12.77 1.47
CA ALA A 116 15.68 -12.53 2.83
C ALA A 116 14.85 -11.23 2.87
N GLN A 117 13.75 -11.23 3.63
CA GLN A 117 12.90 -10.04 3.76
C GLN A 117 13.66 -8.87 4.41
N PRO A 118 13.49 -7.63 3.91
CA PRO A 118 14.26 -6.48 4.36
C PRO A 118 13.60 -5.86 5.61
N ARG A 119 13.76 -6.52 6.77
CA ARG A 119 13.11 -6.15 8.05
C ARG A 119 13.31 -4.67 8.42
N GLY A 120 14.51 -4.13 8.16
CA GLY A 120 14.81 -2.71 8.42
C GLY A 120 14.03 -1.74 7.53
N ALA A 121 13.85 -2.07 6.25
CA ALA A 121 13.07 -1.24 5.33
C ALA A 121 11.57 -1.28 5.68
N LEU A 122 11.04 -2.47 6.01
CA LEU A 122 9.66 -2.64 6.49
C LEU A 122 9.42 -1.86 7.79
N ALA A 123 10.34 -1.97 8.75
CA ALA A 123 10.24 -1.23 10.01
C ALA A 123 10.23 0.29 9.76
N LEU A 124 11.13 0.79 8.91
CA LEU A 124 11.18 2.20 8.54
C LEU A 124 9.87 2.67 7.89
N LEU A 125 9.34 1.92 6.92
CA LEU A 125 8.07 2.22 6.25
C LEU A 125 6.91 2.30 7.26
N ARG A 126 6.78 1.32 8.15
CA ARG A 126 5.73 1.28 9.19
C ARG A 126 5.86 2.42 10.18
N TRP A 127 7.07 2.74 10.61
CA TRP A 127 7.33 3.86 11.51
C TRP A 127 6.97 5.20 10.86
N THR A 128 7.42 5.44 9.63
CA THR A 128 7.10 6.67 8.90
C THR A 128 5.58 6.77 8.66
N LEU A 129 4.92 5.68 8.30
CA LEU A 129 3.47 5.66 8.12
C LEU A 129 2.73 5.99 9.41
N THR A 130 3.11 5.36 10.53
CA THR A 130 2.51 5.61 11.85
C THR A 130 2.69 7.06 12.27
N LEU A 131 3.89 7.62 12.07
CA LEU A 131 4.19 9.02 12.32
C LEU A 131 3.30 9.95 11.49
N VAL A 132 3.14 9.69 10.19
CA VAL A 132 2.31 10.49 9.30
C VAL A 132 0.83 10.41 9.68
N MET A 133 0.30 9.21 9.94
CA MET A 133 -1.09 9.04 10.38
C MET A 133 -1.35 9.79 11.69
N SER A 134 -0.42 9.73 12.63
CA SER A 134 -0.51 10.45 13.90
C SER A 134 -0.43 11.98 13.70
N GLY A 135 0.46 12.44 12.83
CA GLY A 135 0.59 13.85 12.48
C GLY A 135 -0.66 14.42 11.80
N ILE A 136 -1.25 13.66 10.87
CA ILE A 136 -2.50 14.03 10.21
C ILE A 136 -3.66 14.09 11.21
N ALA A 137 -3.80 13.09 12.08
CA ALA A 137 -4.81 13.09 13.13
C ALA A 137 -4.66 14.32 14.06
N GLY A 138 -3.41 14.64 14.45
CA GLY A 138 -3.11 15.84 15.23
C GLY A 138 -3.46 17.15 14.51
N CYS A 139 -3.24 17.23 13.20
CA CYS A 139 -3.62 18.38 12.38
C CYS A 139 -5.14 18.58 12.34
N PHE A 140 -5.92 17.51 12.15
CA PHE A 140 -7.38 17.59 12.19
C PHE A 140 -7.92 17.95 13.58
N TRP A 141 -7.27 17.47 14.65
CA TRP A 141 -7.59 17.89 16.01
C TRP A 141 -7.36 19.39 16.21
N ALA A 142 -6.19 19.90 15.79
CA ALA A 142 -5.89 21.33 15.83
C ALA A 142 -6.87 22.16 14.99
N THR A 143 -7.35 21.61 13.86
CA THR A 143 -8.40 22.22 13.04
C THR A 143 -9.69 22.37 13.83
N CYS A 144 -10.12 21.31 14.52
CA CYS A 144 -11.34 21.35 15.34
C CYS A 144 -11.24 22.40 16.44
N ALA A 145 -10.07 22.52 17.06
CA ALA A 145 -9.85 23.45 18.17
C ALA A 145 -9.77 24.92 17.74
N THR A 146 -9.20 25.19 16.56
CA THR A 146 -8.87 26.57 16.14
C THR A 146 -9.72 27.09 14.98
N ASN A 147 -10.41 26.20 14.26
CA ASN A 147 -11.07 26.46 12.98
C ASN A 147 -10.16 27.15 11.94
N ARG A 148 -8.84 26.98 12.06
CA ARG A 148 -7.85 27.50 11.11
C ARG A 148 -7.37 26.38 10.20
N CYS A 149 -7.01 26.72 8.98
CA CYS A 149 -6.47 25.78 7.98
C CYS A 149 -4.95 25.84 7.83
N SER A 150 -4.25 26.58 8.70
CA SER A 150 -2.78 26.65 8.72
C SER A 150 -2.09 25.30 8.98
N TRP A 151 -2.80 24.32 9.54
CA TRP A 151 -2.31 22.94 9.70
C TRP A 151 -2.05 22.23 8.38
N GLN A 152 -2.64 22.69 7.25
CA GLN A 152 -2.42 22.09 5.93
C GLN A 152 -0.93 22.09 5.56
N VAL A 153 -0.18 23.13 5.95
CA VAL A 153 1.27 23.21 5.71
C VAL A 153 1.99 22.08 6.46
N ALA A 154 1.62 21.83 7.72
CA ALA A 154 2.18 20.72 8.49
C ALA A 154 1.81 19.37 7.89
N ALA A 155 0.56 19.19 7.45
CA ALA A 155 0.10 17.97 6.78
C ALA A 155 0.91 17.69 5.49
N VAL A 156 1.16 18.72 4.67
CA VAL A 156 2.00 18.60 3.46
C VAL A 156 3.42 18.14 3.83
N LEU A 157 4.02 18.68 4.89
CA LEU A 157 5.35 18.27 5.33
C LEU A 157 5.40 16.79 5.73
N PHE A 158 4.37 16.28 6.41
CA PHE A 158 4.29 14.85 6.73
C PHE A 158 4.19 13.99 5.47
N VAL A 159 3.35 14.39 4.49
CA VAL A 159 3.21 13.67 3.22
C VAL A 159 4.51 13.68 2.41
N VAL A 160 5.23 14.81 2.38
CA VAL A 160 6.54 14.90 1.72
C VAL A 160 7.54 13.95 2.37
N LEU A 161 7.61 13.91 3.70
CA LEU A 161 8.49 13.00 4.44
C LEU A 161 8.21 11.53 4.07
N LEU A 162 6.94 11.14 4.03
CA LEU A 162 6.52 9.79 3.63
C LEU A 162 6.98 9.46 2.20
N ASN A 163 6.72 10.36 1.26
CA ASN A 163 7.09 10.19 -0.14
C ASN A 163 8.60 10.08 -0.35
N VAL A 164 9.42 10.82 0.42
CA VAL A 164 10.88 10.73 0.35
C VAL A 164 11.37 9.34 0.78
N VAL A 165 10.84 8.79 1.88
CA VAL A 165 11.18 7.45 2.36
C VAL A 165 10.78 6.39 1.33
N TRP A 166 9.58 6.52 0.75
CA TRP A 166 9.08 5.60 -0.27
C TRP A 166 9.88 5.66 -1.57
N ALA A 167 10.14 6.85 -2.09
CA ALA A 167 10.95 7.06 -3.29
C ALA A 167 12.35 6.45 -3.12
N ARG A 168 12.97 6.67 -1.95
CA ARG A 168 14.28 6.07 -1.64
C ARG A 168 14.23 4.55 -1.59
N THR A 169 13.18 3.97 -1.02
CA THR A 169 13.01 2.51 -0.92
C THR A 169 12.77 1.89 -2.28
N ASN A 170 11.87 2.47 -3.08
CA ASN A 170 11.59 2.03 -4.45
C ASN A 170 12.81 2.16 -5.36
N LEU A 171 13.57 3.26 -5.27
CA LEU A 171 14.80 3.43 -6.03
C LEU A 171 15.84 2.36 -5.71
N ARG A 172 15.98 2.02 -4.42
CA ARG A 172 16.88 0.94 -3.98
C ARG A 172 16.43 -0.41 -4.53
N LEU A 173 15.13 -0.70 -4.47
CA LEU A 173 14.59 -1.95 -5.00
C LEU A 173 14.77 -2.05 -6.52
N LEU A 174 14.44 -1.01 -7.27
CA LEU A 174 14.64 -0.95 -8.72
C LEU A 174 16.09 -1.25 -9.11
N ARG A 175 17.07 -0.66 -8.40
CA ARG A 175 18.50 -0.89 -8.66
C ARG A 175 18.96 -2.32 -8.36
N LEU A 176 18.28 -3.02 -7.45
CA LEU A 176 18.62 -4.40 -7.10
C LEU A 176 17.88 -5.40 -8.00
N VAL A 177 16.60 -5.15 -8.26
CA VAL A 177 15.71 -6.08 -8.95
C VAL A 177 15.94 -6.06 -10.46
N LEU A 178 16.08 -4.88 -11.08
CA LEU A 178 16.20 -4.80 -12.55
C LEU A 178 17.38 -5.59 -13.11
N PRO A 179 18.63 -5.44 -12.60
CA PRO A 179 19.77 -6.16 -13.16
C PRO A 179 19.62 -7.67 -13.01
N GLU A 180 19.04 -8.13 -11.91
CA GLU A 180 18.90 -9.56 -11.67
C GLU A 180 17.76 -10.19 -12.48
N VAL A 181 16.67 -9.46 -12.68
CA VAL A 181 15.62 -9.87 -13.61
C VAL A 181 16.18 -9.97 -15.03
N GLU A 182 16.97 -8.99 -15.47
CA GLU A 182 17.63 -8.99 -16.78
C GLU A 182 18.57 -10.20 -16.93
N ALA A 183 19.41 -10.49 -15.93
CA ALA A 183 20.30 -11.65 -15.94
C ALA A 183 19.53 -12.99 -16.02
N ARG A 184 18.40 -13.12 -15.31
CA ARG A 184 17.54 -14.32 -15.36
C ARG A 184 16.85 -14.47 -16.72
N PHE A 185 16.45 -13.38 -17.36
CA PHE A 185 15.88 -13.44 -18.72
C PHE A 185 16.93 -13.81 -19.77
N SER A 186 18.13 -13.23 -19.71
CA SER A 186 19.22 -13.55 -20.65
C SER A 186 19.67 -15.01 -20.54
N SER A 187 19.85 -15.51 -19.32
CA SER A 187 20.20 -16.93 -19.10
C SER A 187 19.09 -17.90 -19.53
N ALA A 188 17.82 -17.54 -19.37
CA ALA A 188 16.70 -18.34 -19.88
C ALA A 188 16.63 -18.35 -21.42
N ALA A 189 16.97 -17.23 -22.07
CA ALA A 189 17.03 -17.14 -23.53
C ALA A 189 18.17 -18.02 -24.09
N GLU A 190 19.34 -18.00 -23.47
CA GLU A 190 20.48 -18.84 -23.85
C GLU A 190 20.21 -20.34 -23.61
N GLY A 191 19.62 -20.70 -22.47
CA GLY A 191 19.24 -22.08 -22.16
C GLY A 191 18.13 -22.63 -23.07
N GLY A 192 17.20 -21.78 -23.53
CA GLY A 192 16.15 -22.14 -24.48
C GLY A 192 16.66 -22.31 -25.92
N LEU A 193 17.73 -21.61 -26.30
CA LEU A 193 18.41 -21.76 -27.59
C LEU A 193 19.27 -23.04 -27.62
N GLY A 194 19.97 -23.36 -26.53
CA GLY A 194 20.75 -24.60 -26.41
C GLY A 194 19.89 -25.88 -26.42
N ALA A 195 18.66 -25.83 -25.90
CA ALA A 195 17.74 -26.95 -25.94
C ALA A 195 17.09 -27.17 -27.33
N ARG A 196 17.18 -26.21 -28.25
CA ARG A 196 16.59 -26.27 -29.60
C ARG A 196 17.59 -26.59 -30.72
N SER A 197 18.90 -26.52 -30.47
CA SER A 197 19.93 -26.86 -31.45
C SER A 197 20.42 -28.31 -31.37
N GLY A 198 19.79 -29.15 -30.53
CA GLY A 198 20.05 -30.58 -30.40
C GLY A 198 19.09 -31.49 -31.20
N LEU A 199 18.30 -30.92 -32.11
CA LEU A 199 17.46 -31.62 -33.09
C LEU A 199 17.91 -31.24 -34.49
#